data_AF-A0A972Y809-F1
#
_entry.id   AF-A0A972Y809-F1
#
_cell.length_a   1.000
_cell.length_b   1.000
_cell.length_c   1.000
_cell.angle_alpha   90.00
_cell.angle_beta   90.00
_cell.angle_gamma   90.00
#
_symmetry.space_group_name_H-M   'P 1'
#
loop_
_entity.id
_entity.type
_entity.pdbx_description
1 polymer ?
#
loop_
_entity_poly.entity_id
_entity_poly.type
_entity_poly.pdbx_seq_one_letter_code
_entity_poly.pdbx_strand_id
1 'polypeptide(L)'
;MTAIDPNIPKLLNLKQKDQERRLAETLGQIRMLEQKLADLSADLARVDSQPDGFGRISVAHGYLNYVQHRRDALIRQISTLKSQAEAIQADLRKSLHSQSMLQNPG
;
A
#
# COMPACT_ATOMS: atom_id res chain seq x y z
N MET A 1 -26.66 -33.86 -13.65
CA MET A 1 -25.54 -32.91 -13.48
C MET A 1 -25.90 -31.64 -14.23
N THR A 2 -26.09 -30.52 -13.55
CA THR A 2 -26.30 -29.21 -14.19
C THR A 2 -24.97 -28.75 -14.78
N ALA A 3 -24.94 -28.48 -16.09
CA ALA A 3 -23.76 -27.93 -16.74
C ALA A 3 -23.44 -26.56 -16.12
N ILE A 4 -22.18 -26.34 -15.76
CA ILE A 4 -21.69 -25.04 -15.29
C ILE A 4 -21.89 -24.04 -16.42
N ASP A 5 -22.48 -22.88 -16.12
CA ASP A 5 -22.65 -21.81 -17.11
C ASP A 5 -21.27 -21.39 -17.66
N PRO A 6 -21.06 -21.45 -18.99
CA PRO A 6 -19.77 -21.16 -19.62
C PRO A 6 -19.28 -19.72 -19.39
N ASN A 7 -20.13 -18.83 -18.88
CA ASN A 7 -19.76 -17.47 -18.50
C ASN A 7 -19.09 -17.39 -17.12
N ILE A 8 -19.33 -18.36 -16.21
CA ILE A 8 -18.79 -18.34 -14.85
C ILE A 8 -17.24 -18.29 -14.84
N PRO A 9 -16.51 -19.14 -15.59
CA PRO A 9 -15.04 -19.08 -15.62
C PRO A 9 -14.52 -17.75 -16.18
N LYS A 10 -15.21 -17.17 -17.18
CA LYS A 10 -14.82 -15.88 -17.77
C LYS A 10 -14.96 -14.74 -16.78
N LEU A 11 -16.07 -14.71 -16.03
CA LEU A 11 -16.32 -13.70 -14.99
C LEU A 11 -15.31 -13.80 -13.84
N LEU A 12 -14.95 -15.03 -13.44
CA LEU A 12 -13.93 -15.24 -12.41
C LEU A 12 -12.53 -14.77 -12.87
N ASN A 13 -12.17 -15.02 -14.13
CA ASN A 13 -10.91 -14.54 -14.69
C ASN A 13 -10.87 -13.00 -14.77
N LEU A 14 -11.95 -12.37 -15.23
CA LEU A 14 -12.06 -10.90 -15.23
C LEU A 14 -11.92 -10.32 -13.81
N LYS A 15 -12.58 -10.92 -12.82
CA LYS A 15 -12.47 -10.52 -11.42
C LYS A 15 -11.04 -10.66 -10.89
N GLN A 16 -10.37 -11.77 -11.18
CA GLN A 16 -8.98 -11.99 -10.79
C GLN A 16 -8.05 -10.93 -11.38
N LYS A 17 -8.15 -10.66 -12.69
CA LYS A 17 -7.32 -9.64 -13.34
C LYS A 17 -7.53 -8.25 -12.75
N ASP A 18 -8.77 -7.89 -12.42
CA ASP A 18 -9.05 -6.62 -11.75
C ASP A 18 -8.42 -6.56 -10.35
N GLN A 19 -8.52 -7.64 -9.57
CA GLN A 19 -7.88 -7.73 -8.25
C GLN A 19 -6.35 -7.67 -8.33
N GLU A 20 -5.72 -8.33 -9.30
CA GLU A 20 -4.27 -8.27 -9.54
C GLU A 20 -3.83 -6.85 -9.90
N ARG A 21 -4.57 -6.17 -10.78
CA ARG A 21 -4.32 -4.77 -11.13
C ARG A 21 -4.40 -3.86 -9.90
N ARG A 22 -5.47 -3.98 -9.12
CA ARG A 22 -5.66 -3.19 -7.89
C ARG A 22 -4.55 -3.45 -6.88
N LEU A 23 -4.11 -4.71 -6.72
CA LEU A 23 -2.98 -5.05 -5.85
C LEU A 23 -1.69 -4.36 -6.33
N ALA A 24 -1.40 -4.40 -7.62
CA ALA A 24 -0.22 -3.75 -8.20
C ALA A 24 -0.24 -2.23 -7.99
N GLU A 25 -1.40 -1.59 -8.19
CA GLU A 25 -1.60 -0.16 -7.92
C GLU A 25 -1.37 0.17 -6.44
N THR A 26 -1.95 -0.58 -5.51
CA THR A 26 -1.76 -0.39 -4.06
C THR A 26 -0.30 -0.57 -3.65
N LEU A 27 0.38 -1.60 -4.16
CA LEU A 27 1.80 -1.82 -3.88
C LEU A 27 2.68 -0.70 -4.46
N GLY A 28 2.34 -0.18 -5.64
CA GLY A 28 3.00 0.99 -6.23
C GLY A 28 2.86 2.22 -5.35
N GLN A 29 1.66 2.48 -4.83
CA GLN A 29 1.40 3.58 -3.90
C GLN A 29 2.19 3.44 -2.60
N ILE A 30 2.25 2.23 -2.03
CA ILE A 30 3.07 1.96 -0.83
C ILE A 30 4.53 2.33 -1.08
N ARG A 31 5.13 1.86 -2.17
CA ARG A 31 6.54 2.15 -2.51
C ARG A 31 6.80 3.65 -2.66
N MET A 32 5.87 4.39 -3.30
CA MET A 32 6.00 5.84 -3.42
C MET A 32 5.96 6.56 -2.06
N LEU A 33 5.10 6.10 -1.14
CA LEU A 33 5.03 6.69 0.19
C LEU A 33 6.24 6.31 1.05
N GLU A 34 6.75 5.08 0.93
CA GLU A 34 7.98 4.64 1.59
C GLU A 34 9.19 5.46 1.11
N GLN A 35 9.28 5.76 -0.18
CA GLN A 35 10.31 6.65 -0.70
C GLN A 35 10.20 8.07 -0.12
N LYS A 36 8.99 8.65 -0.10
CA LYS A 36 8.75 9.97 0.52
C LYS A 36 9.13 10.00 1.99
N LEU A 37 8.92 8.90 2.71
CA LEU A 37 9.32 8.78 4.11
C LEU A 37 10.85 8.76 4.24
N ALA A 38 11.55 8.02 3.37
CA ALA A 38 13.01 7.99 3.35
C ALA A 38 13.62 9.37 3.05
N ASP A 39 13.06 10.09 2.06
CA ASP A 39 13.50 11.44 1.71
C ASP A 39 13.32 12.41 2.89
N LEU A 40 12.15 12.34 3.56
CA LEU A 40 11.86 13.16 4.73
C LEU A 40 12.80 12.86 5.92
N SER A 41 13.16 11.60 6.12
CA SER A 41 14.15 11.19 7.12
C SER A 41 15.55 11.71 6.80
N ALA A 42 15.96 11.71 5.53
CA ALA A 42 17.24 12.27 5.10
C ALA A 42 17.28 13.80 5.29
N ASP A 43 16.19 14.49 4.97
CA ASP A 43 16.06 15.94 5.18
C ASP A 43 16.18 16.31 6.67
N LEU A 44 15.55 15.55 7.57
CA LEU A 44 15.70 15.72 9.01
C LEU A 44 17.15 15.56 9.47
N ALA A 45 17.82 14.50 9.05
CA ALA A 45 19.20 14.24 9.44
C ALA A 45 20.15 15.37 9.00
N ARG A 46 19.94 15.92 7.80
CA ARG A 46 20.69 17.07 7.30
C ARG A 46 20.40 18.34 8.09
N VAL A 47 19.15 18.54 8.51
CA VAL A 47 18.82 19.65 9.40
C VAL A 47 19.50 19.42 10.75
N ASP A 48 19.43 18.27 11.38
CA ASP A 48 20.10 18.04 12.68
C ASP A 48 21.62 18.26 12.64
N SER A 49 22.28 18.03 11.49
CA SER A 49 23.74 18.11 11.37
C SER A 49 24.36 19.52 11.25
N GLN A 50 23.59 20.61 11.08
CA GLN A 50 24.20 21.95 10.94
C GLN A 50 24.45 22.64 12.30
N PRO A 51 25.60 23.32 12.49
CA PRO A 51 26.06 23.80 13.80
C PRO A 51 25.44 25.13 14.30
N ASP A 52 24.63 25.85 13.53
CA ASP A 52 24.16 27.19 13.91
C ASP A 52 22.97 27.20 14.88
N GLY A 53 23.28 27.11 16.17
CA GLY A 53 22.34 27.23 17.28
C GLY A 53 21.92 28.68 17.55
N PHE A 54 20.65 29.00 17.27
CA PHE A 54 19.74 29.90 18.01
C PHE A 54 18.55 30.30 17.13
N GLY A 55 18.78 30.68 15.86
CA GLY A 55 17.70 30.87 14.86
C GLY A 55 16.97 29.58 14.49
N ARG A 56 17.63 28.43 14.70
CA ARG A 56 17.06 27.09 14.61
C ARG A 56 15.98 26.81 15.65
N ILE A 57 16.06 27.27 16.90
CA ILE A 57 15.23 26.65 17.95
C ILE A 57 13.72 26.95 17.76
N SER A 58 13.34 28.16 17.35
CA SER A 58 11.92 28.51 17.11
C SER A 58 11.40 28.07 15.73
N VAL A 59 12.20 28.24 14.67
CA VAL A 59 11.79 27.83 13.30
C VAL A 59 11.89 26.31 13.14
N ALA A 60 12.92 25.67 13.72
CA ALA A 60 13.01 24.22 13.78
C ALA A 60 11.95 23.62 14.69
N HIS A 61 11.46 24.25 15.76
CA HIS A 61 10.31 23.66 16.49
C HIS A 61 9.06 23.54 15.61
N GLY A 62 8.67 24.61 14.90
CA GLY A 62 7.52 24.58 13.99
C GLY A 62 7.74 23.62 12.81
N TYR A 63 8.93 23.67 12.22
CA TYR A 63 9.30 22.80 11.10
C TYR A 63 9.44 21.33 11.51
N LEU A 64 10.06 21.02 12.65
CA LEU A 64 10.19 19.66 13.18
C LEU A 64 8.82 19.09 13.53
N ASN A 65 7.94 19.87 14.17
CA ASN A 65 6.57 19.44 14.42
C ASN A 65 5.81 19.16 13.12
N TYR A 66 5.93 20.04 12.12
CA TYR A 66 5.35 19.82 10.80
C TYR A 66 5.88 18.53 10.15
N VAL A 67 7.20 18.31 10.19
CA VAL A 67 7.84 17.14 9.61
C VAL A 67 7.46 15.86 10.36
N GLN A 68 7.39 15.89 11.69
CA GLN A 68 6.91 14.76 12.51
C GLN A 68 5.47 14.42 12.18
N HIS A 69 4.57 15.40 12.14
CA HIS A 69 3.18 15.18 11.72
C HIS A 69 3.08 14.62 10.30
N ARG A 70 3.93 15.12 9.38
CA ARG A 70 3.99 14.62 8.01
C ARG A 70 4.45 13.17 7.96
N ARG A 71 5.47 12.82 8.74
CA ARG A 71 5.98 11.45 8.88
C ARG A 71 4.90 10.51 9.43
N ASP A 72 4.22 10.91 10.50
CA ASP A 72 3.14 10.11 11.10
C ASP A 72 1.97 9.92 10.15
N ALA A 73 1.62 10.95 9.37
CA ALA A 73 0.61 10.84 8.32
C ALA A 73 1.02 9.84 7.24
N LEU A 74 2.28 9.88 6.77
CA LEU A 74 2.80 8.91 5.79
C LEU A 74 2.78 7.48 6.34
N ILE A 75 3.22 7.27 7.59
CA ILE A 75 3.21 5.96 8.25
C ILE A 75 1.78 5.40 8.32
N ARG A 76 0.81 6.23 8.74
CA ARG A 76 -0.60 5.82 8.79
C ARG A 76 -1.13 5.45 7.40
N GLN A 77 -0.85 6.26 6.37
CA GLN A 77 -1.26 5.95 5.00
C GLN A 77 -0.65 4.64 4.49
N ILE A 78 0.64 4.42 4.73
CA ILE A 78 1.33 3.16 4.39
C ILE A 78 0.65 1.98 5.10
N SER A 79 0.37 2.11 6.39
CA SER A 79 -0.30 1.06 7.17
C SER A 79 -1.69 0.72 6.62
N THR A 80 -2.48 1.74 6.26
CA THR A 80 -3.80 1.54 5.65
C THR A 80 -3.68 0.83 4.30
N LEU A 81 -2.74 1.24 3.44
CA LEU A 81 -2.53 0.61 2.14
C LEU A 81 -2.04 -0.84 2.28
N LYS A 82 -1.18 -1.13 3.27
CA LYS A 82 -0.73 -2.52 3.57
C LYS A 82 -1.91 -3.40 3.96
N SER A 83 -2.79 -2.93 4.84
CA SER A 83 -4.01 -3.65 5.20
C SER A 83 -4.94 -3.87 3.99
N GLN A 84 -5.08 -2.87 3.11
CA GLN A 84 -5.84 -3.02 1.86
C GLN A 84 -5.21 -4.06 0.92
N ALA A 85 -3.89 -4.06 0.78
CA ALA A 85 -3.18 -5.05 -0.03
C ALA A 85 -3.38 -6.47 0.51
N GLU A 86 -3.31 -6.66 1.82
CA GLU A 86 -3.59 -7.95 2.48
C GLU A 86 -5.01 -8.44 2.23
N ALA A 87 -6.00 -7.55 2.29
CA ALA A 87 -7.39 -7.87 1.98
C ALA A 87 -7.56 -8.30 0.52
N ILE A 88 -6.96 -7.57 -0.43
CA ILE A 88 -6.99 -7.93 -1.86
C ILE A 88 -6.32 -9.29 -2.09
N GLN A 89 -5.18 -9.56 -1.43
CA GLN A 89 -4.50 -10.86 -1.51
C GLN A 89 -5.35 -12.00 -0.96
N ALA A 90 -6.05 -11.78 0.16
CA ALA A 90 -6.96 -12.78 0.73
C ALA A 90 -8.11 -13.10 -0.23
N ASP A 91 -8.68 -12.09 -0.88
CA ASP A 91 -9.75 -12.26 -1.86
C ASP A 91 -9.27 -12.91 -3.17
N LEU A 92 -8.03 -12.65 -3.59
CA LEU A 92 -7.39 -13.37 -4.70
C LEU A 92 -7.25 -14.86 -4.38
N ARG A 93 -6.75 -15.21 -3.19
CA ARG A 93 -6.63 -16.63 -2.76
C ARG A 93 -7.97 -17.34 -2.78
N LYS A 94 -9.04 -16.70 -2.28
CA LYS A 94 -10.40 -17.25 -2.35
C LYS A 94 -10.86 -17.46 -3.79
N SER A 95 -10.63 -16.47 -4.67
CA SER A 95 -11.04 -16.55 -6.07
C SER A 95 -10.30 -17.64 -6.84
N LEU A 96 -9.00 -17.83 -6.57
CA LEU A 96 -8.20 -18.93 -7.12
C LEU A 96 -8.71 -20.30 -6.63
N HIS A 97 -9.04 -20.40 -5.34
CA HIS A 97 -9.62 -21.63 -4.79
C HIS A 97 -10.96 -21.98 -5.45
N SER A 98 -11.86 -21.01 -5.62
CA SER A 98 -13.13 -21.21 -6.33
C SER A 98 -12.94 -21.65 -7.78
N GLN A 99 -11.95 -21.09 -8.50
CA GLN A 99 -11.63 -21.53 -9.86
C GLN A 99 -11.11 -22.96 -9.91
N SER A 100 -10.24 -23.35 -8.97
CA SER A 100 -9.73 -24.73 -8.86
C SER A 100 -10.84 -25.76 -8.67
N MET A 101 -11.82 -25.47 -7.81
CA MET A 101 -12.98 -26.33 -7.57
C MET A 101 -13.88 -26.50 -8.81
N LEU A 102 -13.96 -25.49 -9.67
CA LEU A 102 -14.73 -25.56 -10.92
C LEU A 102 -14.00 -26.33 -12.03
N GLN A 103 -12.67 -26.42 -11.97
CA GLN A 103 -11.84 -27.13 -12.96
C GLN A 103 -11.64 -28.60 -12.60
N ASN A 104 -11.72 -28.96 -11.32
CA ASN A 104 -11.73 -30.34 -10.83
C ASN A 104 -13.09 -30.67 -10.17
N PRO A 105 -14.18 -30.83 -10.94
CA PRO A 105 -15.38 -31.44 -10.41
C PRO A 105 -15.07 -32.93 -10.18
N GLY A 106 -15.01 -33.34 -8.91
CA GLY A 106 -14.98 -34.76 -8.56
C GLY A 106 -16.18 -35.53 -9.13
#